data_AF-A0A076KV32-F1
#
_entry.id   AF-A0A076KV32-F1
#
_cell.length_a   1.000
_cell.length_b   1.000
_cell.length_c   1.000
_cell.angle_alpha   90.00
_cell.angle_beta   90.00
_cell.angle_gamma   90.00
#
_symmetry.space_group_name_H-M   'P 1'
#
loop_
_entity.id
_entity.type
_entity.pdbx_description
1 polymer ?
#
loop_
_entity_poly.entity_id
_entity_poly.type
_entity_poly.pdbx_seq_one_letter_code
_entity_poly.pdbx_strand_id
1 'polypeptide(L)'
;MTEAEIAMEEKLRKKKEEDEAMWAEYIEQWRKQRSKEEEELKKLKERQARRKVTRAEQEKRLMELKRRQEEQRQREIEEKKQKEAEAKRKRLEDAEKKRQAMLEEQKKMKEGVKPNFVIQKKEGGAPIMTGHAGGFDKMSTVEQARAEMSKSKEQLAEDKQIALTYRVKPLNIEGLGSEKLRQNAEELWG
;
A
#
# COMPACT_ATOMS: atom_id res chain seq x y z
N MET A 1 -83.88 -32.45 -24.68
CA MET A 1 -83.12 -31.51 -25.50
C MET A 1 -83.10 -32.02 -26.91
N THR A 2 -83.35 -31.16 -27.88
CA THR A 2 -83.33 -31.48 -29.29
C THR A 2 -81.88 -31.60 -29.78
N GLU A 3 -81.65 -32.34 -30.85
CA GLU A 3 -80.32 -32.53 -31.45
C GLU A 3 -79.65 -31.19 -31.84
N ALA A 4 -80.47 -30.20 -32.24
CA ALA A 4 -80.02 -28.85 -32.54
C ALA A 4 -79.53 -28.06 -31.32
N GLU A 5 -80.15 -28.25 -30.15
CA GLU A 5 -79.73 -27.63 -28.89
C GLU A 5 -78.37 -28.18 -28.43
N ILE A 6 -78.18 -29.50 -28.53
CA ILE A 6 -76.93 -30.19 -28.18
C ILE A 6 -75.79 -29.72 -29.09
N ALA A 7 -76.04 -29.63 -30.40
CA ALA A 7 -75.04 -29.14 -31.37
C ALA A 7 -74.67 -27.66 -31.17
N MET A 8 -75.60 -26.83 -30.69
CA MET A 8 -75.32 -25.43 -30.37
C MET A 8 -74.51 -25.30 -29.07
N GLU A 9 -74.83 -26.10 -28.05
CA GLU A 9 -74.10 -26.14 -26.78
C GLU A 9 -72.65 -26.62 -26.97
N GLU A 10 -72.43 -27.63 -27.80
CA GLU A 10 -71.09 -28.14 -28.13
C GLU A 10 -70.24 -27.09 -28.87
N LYS A 11 -70.83 -26.34 -29.81
CA LYS A 11 -70.15 -25.22 -30.48
C LYS A 11 -69.76 -24.11 -29.51
N LEU A 12 -70.63 -23.80 -28.54
CA LEU A 12 -70.34 -22.79 -27.52
C LEU A 12 -69.23 -23.25 -26.57
N ARG A 13 -69.23 -24.53 -26.18
CA ARG A 13 -68.16 -25.13 -25.36
C ARG A 13 -66.83 -25.09 -26.10
N LYS A 14 -66.81 -25.50 -27.37
CA LYS A 14 -65.60 -25.47 -28.20
C LYS A 14 -65.04 -24.06 -28.36
N LYS A 15 -65.90 -23.05 -28.56
CA LYS A 15 -65.47 -21.65 -28.61
C LYS A 15 -64.84 -21.18 -27.30
N LYS A 16 -65.43 -21.57 -26.15
CA LYS A 16 -64.84 -21.27 -24.83
C LYS A 16 -63.49 -21.96 -24.63
N GLU A 17 -63.37 -23.23 -25.00
CA GLU A 17 -62.11 -23.98 -24.94
C GLU A 17 -61.03 -23.35 -25.83
N GLU A 18 -61.39 -22.90 -27.03
CA GLU A 18 -60.48 -22.18 -27.95
C GLU A 18 -60.05 -20.83 -27.36
N ASP A 19 -60.97 -20.05 -26.79
CA ASP A 19 -60.66 -18.78 -26.13
C ASP A 19 -59.75 -19.02 -24.91
N GLU A 20 -60.03 -20.02 -24.07
CA GLU A 20 -59.22 -20.40 -22.91
C GLU A 20 -57.82 -20.87 -23.31
N ALA A 21 -57.69 -21.64 -24.39
CA ALA A 21 -56.40 -22.07 -24.94
C ALA A 21 -55.58 -20.86 -25.43
N MET A 22 -56.20 -19.93 -26.16
CA MET A 22 -55.56 -18.68 -26.60
C MET A 22 -55.07 -17.84 -25.40
N TRP A 23 -55.86 -17.74 -24.33
CA TRP A 23 -55.46 -17.05 -23.11
C TRP A 23 -54.30 -17.75 -22.38
N ALA A 24 -54.31 -19.08 -22.33
CA ALA A 24 -53.23 -19.86 -21.73
C ALA A 24 -51.91 -19.68 -22.49
N GLU A 25 -51.94 -19.74 -23.82
CA GLU A 25 -50.78 -19.48 -24.67
C GLU A 25 -50.25 -18.06 -24.48
N TYR A 26 -51.12 -17.06 -24.39
CA TYR A 26 -50.72 -15.67 -24.12
C TYR A 26 -50.00 -15.53 -22.77
N ILE A 27 -50.53 -16.15 -21.70
CA ILE A 27 -49.90 -16.15 -20.38
C ILE A 27 -48.53 -16.85 -20.42
N GLU A 28 -48.42 -17.97 -21.13
CA GLU A 28 -47.16 -18.69 -21.28
C GLU A 28 -46.12 -17.86 -22.04
N GLN A 29 -46.52 -17.20 -23.12
CA GLN A 29 -45.65 -16.28 -23.86
C GLN A 29 -45.14 -15.14 -22.96
N TRP A 30 -46.02 -14.53 -22.15
CA TRP A 30 -45.63 -13.51 -21.17
C TRP A 30 -44.65 -14.02 -20.12
N ARG A 31 -44.89 -15.22 -19.58
CA ARG A 31 -43.96 -15.86 -18.63
C ARG A 31 -42.61 -16.12 -19.26
N LYS A 32 -42.60 -16.61 -20.50
CA LYS A 32 -41.37 -16.88 -21.26
C LYS A 32 -40.60 -15.59 -21.55
N GLN A 33 -41.29 -14.51 -21.90
CA GLN A 33 -40.65 -13.21 -22.11
C GLN A 33 -40.04 -12.67 -20.81
N ARG A 34 -40.81 -12.69 -19.71
CA ARG A 34 -40.31 -12.28 -18.39
C ARG A 34 -39.10 -13.13 -17.96
N SER A 35 -39.17 -14.45 -18.12
CA SER A 35 -38.07 -15.36 -17.79
C SER A 35 -36.80 -15.02 -18.57
N LYS A 36 -36.91 -14.73 -19.88
CA LYS A 36 -35.76 -14.32 -20.70
C LYS A 36 -35.17 -12.99 -20.23
N GLU A 37 -36.01 -12.01 -19.94
CA GLU A 37 -35.56 -10.70 -19.47
C GLU A 37 -34.88 -10.79 -18.09
N GLU A 38 -35.43 -11.60 -17.19
CA GLU A 38 -34.85 -11.85 -15.86
C GLU A 38 -33.50 -12.59 -15.96
N GLU A 39 -33.38 -13.58 -16.85
CA GLU A 39 -32.13 -14.30 -17.09
C GLU A 39 -31.03 -13.39 -17.65
N GLU A 40 -31.35 -12.55 -18.64
CA GLU A 40 -30.39 -11.59 -19.20
C GLU A 40 -29.98 -10.54 -18.16
N LEU A 41 -30.92 -10.04 -17.35
CA LEU A 41 -30.61 -9.12 -16.24
C LEU A 41 -29.70 -9.78 -15.20
N LYS A 42 -29.96 -11.03 -14.85
CA LYS A 42 -29.14 -11.81 -13.92
C LYS A 42 -27.73 -12.02 -14.46
N LYS A 43 -27.59 -12.38 -15.74
CA LYS A 43 -26.31 -12.56 -16.42
C LYS A 43 -25.50 -11.26 -16.47
N LEU A 44 -26.15 -10.12 -16.70
CA LEU A 44 -25.51 -8.80 -16.68
C LEU A 44 -24.99 -8.46 -15.27
N LYS A 45 -25.81 -8.67 -14.23
CA LYS A 45 -25.42 -8.45 -12.83
C LYS A 45 -24.26 -9.37 -12.42
N GLU A 46 -24.31 -10.64 -12.81
CA GLU A 46 -23.23 -11.59 -12.53
C GLU A 46 -21.92 -11.14 -13.20
N ARG A 47 -21.98 -10.67 -14.45
CA ARG A 47 -20.81 -10.15 -15.16
C ARG A 47 -20.21 -8.92 -14.48
N GLN A 48 -21.06 -8.00 -13.99
CA GLN A 48 -20.60 -6.85 -13.22
C GLN A 48 -19.96 -7.27 -11.89
N ALA A 49 -20.59 -8.21 -11.17
CA ALA A 49 -20.06 -8.75 -9.93
C ALA A 49 -18.69 -9.42 -10.15
N ARG A 50 -18.55 -10.25 -11.18
CA ARG A 50 -17.27 -10.87 -11.58
C ARG A 50 -16.20 -9.81 -11.87
N ARG A 51 -16.52 -8.76 -12.64
CA ARG A 51 -15.58 -7.65 -12.92
C ARG A 51 -15.17 -6.90 -11.65
N LYS A 52 -16.06 -6.77 -10.66
CA LYS A 52 -15.73 -6.13 -9.38
C LYS A 52 -14.79 -7.01 -8.56
N VAL A 53 -15.07 -8.31 -8.49
CA VAL A 53 -14.20 -9.28 -7.80
C VAL A 53 -12.81 -9.32 -8.44
N THR A 54 -12.71 -9.42 -9.77
CA THR A 54 -11.41 -9.42 -10.45
C THR A 54 -10.61 -8.14 -10.20
N ARG A 55 -11.25 -6.97 -10.20
CA ARG A 55 -10.57 -5.71 -9.84
C ARG A 55 -10.07 -5.71 -8.40
N ALA A 56 -10.92 -6.15 -7.46
CA ALA A 56 -10.54 -6.26 -6.05
C ALA A 56 -9.39 -7.26 -5.83
N GLU A 57 -9.38 -8.39 -6.53
CA GLU A 57 -8.28 -9.37 -6.47
C GLU A 57 -6.98 -8.81 -7.06
N GLN A 58 -7.04 -8.11 -8.18
CA GLN A 58 -5.87 -7.45 -8.78
C GLN A 58 -5.29 -6.38 -7.84
N GLU A 59 -6.14 -5.56 -7.24
CA GLU A 59 -5.74 -4.56 -6.27
C GLU A 59 -5.14 -5.19 -5.01
N LYS A 60 -5.78 -6.23 -4.46
CA LYS A 60 -5.26 -6.97 -3.31
C LYS A 60 -3.90 -7.60 -3.60
N ARG A 61 -3.72 -8.20 -4.78
CA ARG A 61 -2.44 -8.80 -5.19
C ARG A 61 -1.33 -7.76 -5.31
N LEU A 62 -1.64 -6.59 -5.86
CA LEU A 62 -0.67 -5.49 -5.97
C LEU A 62 -0.33 -4.92 -4.58
N MET A 63 -1.34 -4.74 -3.73
CA MET A 63 -1.17 -4.27 -2.35
C MET A 63 -0.34 -5.25 -1.52
N GLU A 64 -0.58 -6.55 -1.65
CA GLU A 64 0.18 -7.58 -0.95
C GLU A 64 1.64 -7.63 -1.40
N LEU A 65 1.91 -7.47 -2.70
CA LEU A 65 3.27 -7.37 -3.21
C LEU A 65 4.00 -6.14 -2.66
N LYS A 66 3.33 -4.97 -2.63
CA LYS A 66 3.89 -3.74 -2.03
C LYS A 66 4.17 -3.93 -0.54
N ARG A 67 3.20 -4.46 0.22
CA ARG A 67 3.35 -4.75 1.65
C ARG A 67 4.53 -5.66 1.92
N ARG A 68 4.71 -6.72 1.11
CA ARG A 68 5.84 -7.64 1.25
C ARG A 68 7.19 -6.97 0.96
N GLN A 69 7.26 -6.09 -0.03
CA GLN A 69 8.48 -5.33 -0.34
C GLN A 69 8.81 -4.30 0.73
N GLU A 70 7.82 -3.63 1.29
CA GLU A 70 7.99 -2.70 2.41
C GLU A 70 8.42 -3.44 3.67
N GLU A 71 7.75 -4.54 4.02
CA GLU A 71 8.10 -5.38 5.18
C GLU A 71 9.51 -5.97 5.04
N GLN A 72 9.93 -6.37 3.83
CA GLN A 72 11.31 -6.80 3.57
C GLN A 72 12.32 -5.66 3.78
N ARG A 73 12.05 -4.46 3.25
CA ARG A 73 12.93 -3.30 3.48
C ARG A 73 13.03 -2.93 4.95
N GLN A 74 11.93 -2.98 5.69
CA GLN A 74 11.91 -2.68 7.11
C GLN A 74 12.72 -3.71 7.91
N ARG A 75 12.54 -5.00 7.61
CA ARG A 75 13.36 -6.09 8.20
C ARG A 75 14.84 -5.93 7.89
N GLU A 76 15.21 -5.59 6.65
CA GLU A 76 16.61 -5.34 6.27
C GLU A 76 17.22 -4.14 7.02
N ILE A 77 16.46 -3.06 7.20
CA ILE A 77 16.89 -1.89 7.98
C ILE A 77 17.07 -2.25 9.46
N GLU A 78 16.12 -2.98 10.05
CA GLU A 78 16.21 -3.43 11.44
C GLU A 78 17.36 -4.41 11.65
N GLU A 79 17.54 -5.38 10.76
CA GLU A 79 18.64 -6.35 10.82
C GLU A 79 19.99 -5.66 10.65
N LYS A 80 20.11 -4.69 9.73
CA LYS A 80 21.33 -3.89 9.56
C LYS A 80 21.62 -3.05 10.82
N LYS A 81 20.59 -2.44 11.41
CA LYS A 81 20.71 -1.67 12.65
C LYS A 81 21.11 -2.56 13.83
N GLN A 82 20.56 -3.77 13.94
CA GLN A 82 20.94 -4.74 14.96
C GLN A 82 22.39 -5.23 14.78
N LYS A 83 22.79 -5.59 13.56
CA LYS A 83 24.18 -5.98 13.25
C LYS A 83 25.18 -4.87 13.54
N GLU A 84 24.84 -3.62 13.21
CA GLU A 84 25.69 -2.47 13.51
C GLU A 84 25.80 -2.22 15.03
N ALA A 85 24.69 -2.32 15.76
CA ALA A 85 24.68 -2.21 17.22
C ALA A 85 25.51 -3.33 17.88
N GLU A 86 25.39 -4.57 17.41
CA GLU A 86 26.15 -5.71 17.92
C GLU A 86 27.65 -5.59 17.58
N ALA A 87 27.99 -5.19 16.35
CA ALA A 87 29.37 -4.95 15.94
C ALA A 87 30.01 -3.80 16.76
N LYS A 88 29.26 -2.73 17.03
CA LYS A 88 29.71 -1.64 17.90
C LYS A 88 29.90 -2.10 19.34
N ARG A 89 28.98 -2.91 19.88
CA ARG A 89 29.11 -3.51 21.22
C ARG A 89 30.37 -4.37 21.32
N LYS A 90 30.57 -5.28 20.35
CA LYS A 90 31.75 -6.16 20.32
C LYS A 90 33.06 -5.38 20.20
N ARG A 91 33.09 -4.31 19.39
CA ARG A 91 34.27 -3.45 19.26
C ARG A 91 34.62 -2.72 20.57
N LEU A 92 33.62 -2.30 21.34
CA LEU A 92 33.83 -1.68 22.65
C LEU A 92 34.34 -2.71 23.68
N GLU A 93 33.77 -3.91 23.68
CA GLU A 93 34.19 -5.01 24.55
C GLU A 93 35.64 -5.44 24.27
N ASP A 94 36.03 -5.59 23.00
CA ASP A 94 37.41 -5.92 22.59
C ASP A 94 38.39 -4.81 22.98
N ALA A 95 37.99 -3.53 22.87
CA ALA A 95 38.81 -2.40 23.26
C ALA A 95 38.99 -2.30 24.79
N GLU A 96 37.93 -2.58 25.57
CA GLU A 96 38.00 -2.61 27.02
C GLU A 96 38.86 -3.77 27.53
N LYS A 97 38.69 -4.96 26.94
CA LYS A 97 39.52 -6.13 27.24
C LYS A 97 41.00 -5.87 26.94
N LYS A 98 41.31 -5.22 25.81
CA LYS A 98 42.68 -4.82 25.46
C LYS A 98 43.25 -3.77 26.43
N ARG A 99 42.42 -2.83 26.90
CA ARG A 99 42.81 -1.84 27.91
C ARG A 99 43.08 -2.49 29.28
N GLN A 100 42.24 -3.44 29.70
CA GLN A 100 42.46 -4.20 30.93
C GLN A 100 43.76 -5.01 30.88
N ALA A 101 44.01 -5.73 29.78
CA ALA A 101 45.23 -6.51 29.60
C ALA A 101 46.50 -5.64 29.67
N MET A 102 46.51 -4.46 29.02
CA MET A 102 47.65 -3.54 29.10
C MET A 102 47.84 -2.97 30.50
N LEU A 103 46.76 -2.74 31.25
CA LEU A 103 46.84 -2.25 32.64
C LEU A 103 47.41 -3.31 33.58
N GLU A 104 47.01 -4.58 33.41
CA GLU A 104 47.57 -5.71 34.16
C GLU A 104 49.05 -5.94 33.84
N GLU A 105 49.44 -5.83 32.56
CA GLU A 105 50.84 -5.93 32.15
C GLU A 105 51.69 -4.78 32.70
N GLN A 106 51.17 -3.54 32.71
CA GLN A 106 51.82 -2.41 33.37
C GLN A 106 51.92 -2.60 34.90
N LYS A 107 50.90 -3.19 35.53
CA LYS A 107 50.95 -3.51 36.97
C LYS A 107 52.04 -4.54 37.26
N LYS A 108 52.14 -5.62 36.47
CA LYS A 108 53.22 -6.62 36.58
C LYS A 108 54.61 -6.01 36.37
N MET A 109 54.77 -5.10 35.41
CA MET A 109 56.03 -4.38 35.19
C MET A 109 56.39 -3.43 36.36
N LYS A 110 55.40 -2.85 37.04
CA LYS A 110 55.60 -1.98 38.21
C LYS A 110 55.81 -2.75 39.52
N GLU A 111 55.40 -4.01 39.60
CA GLU A 111 55.56 -4.86 40.79
C GLU A 111 57.03 -5.13 41.16
N GLY A 112 57.98 -4.84 40.26
CA GLY A 112 59.42 -4.91 40.50
C GLY A 112 60.13 -3.56 40.73
N VAL A 113 59.47 -2.42 40.53
CA VAL A 113 60.12 -1.09 40.56
C VAL A 113 59.66 -0.32 41.80
N LYS A 114 60.45 -0.37 42.87
CA LYS A 114 60.27 0.48 44.06
C LYS A 114 60.70 1.92 43.70
N PRO A 115 59.80 2.92 43.69
CA PRO A 115 60.22 4.30 43.42
C PRO A 115 61.04 4.84 44.59
N ASN A 116 62.27 5.29 44.31
CA ASN A 116 63.25 5.72 45.31
C ASN A 116 63.26 7.25 45.56
N PHE A 117 62.12 7.96 45.40
CA PHE A 117 62.08 9.40 45.61
C PHE A 117 60.80 9.90 46.28
N VAL A 118 60.97 10.79 47.26
CA VAL A 118 59.93 11.50 48.01
C VAL A 118 59.52 12.74 47.21
N ILE A 119 58.30 12.75 46.65
CA ILE A 119 57.75 13.91 45.94
C ILE A 119 56.94 14.75 46.94
N GLN A 120 57.48 15.90 47.32
CA GLN A 120 56.73 16.95 47.99
C GLN A 120 55.80 17.62 46.98
N LYS A 121 54.49 17.58 47.24
CA LYS A 121 53.44 18.15 46.40
C LYS A 121 53.37 19.66 46.68
N LYS A 122 53.83 20.49 45.73
CA LYS A 122 53.63 21.95 45.74
C LYS A 122 52.42 22.28 44.86
N GLU A 123 51.48 23.05 45.40
CA GLU A 123 50.31 23.57 44.71
C GLU A 123 50.69 24.60 43.64
N GLY A 124 49.93 24.61 42.54
CA GLY A 124 49.85 25.73 41.59
C GLY A 124 50.25 25.38 40.15
N GLY A 125 49.26 25.31 39.25
CA GLY A 125 49.50 25.29 37.81
C GLY A 125 48.35 24.70 36.99
N ALA A 126 47.48 25.57 36.46
CA ALA A 126 46.53 25.21 35.41
C ALA A 126 47.24 24.91 34.09
N PRO A 127 46.65 24.08 33.21
CA PRO A 127 46.74 24.35 31.79
C PRO A 127 45.35 24.49 31.15
N ILE A 128 45.22 25.64 30.51
CA ILE A 128 44.34 26.03 29.41
C ILE A 128 43.92 24.84 28.53
N MET A 129 42.60 24.60 28.41
CA MET A 129 41.99 23.96 27.25
C MET A 129 41.28 25.02 26.40
N THR A 130 41.99 25.55 25.43
CA THR A 130 41.43 26.19 24.23
C THR A 130 41.06 25.07 23.25
N GLY A 131 39.76 24.81 23.09
CA GLY A 131 39.25 23.75 22.22
C GLY A 131 37.84 24.05 21.71
N HIS A 132 37.74 25.05 20.82
CA HIS A 132 36.70 25.28 19.81
C HIS A 132 35.41 24.44 19.90
N ALA A 133 34.34 25.07 20.38
CA ALA A 133 32.95 24.63 20.25
C ALA A 133 32.44 24.83 18.80
N GLY A 134 32.90 24.01 17.85
CA GLY A 134 32.48 24.13 16.44
C GLY A 134 32.58 22.84 15.61
N GLY A 135 32.71 21.68 16.27
CA GLY A 135 32.96 20.39 15.60
C GLY A 135 31.74 19.49 15.38
N PHE A 136 30.57 19.84 15.95
CA PHE A 136 29.39 18.96 15.91
C PHE A 136 28.42 19.27 14.76
N ASP A 137 28.32 20.54 14.34
CA ASP A 137 27.37 20.96 13.29
C ASP A 137 27.76 20.48 11.89
N LYS A 138 29.05 20.46 11.54
CA LYS A 138 29.48 20.12 10.17
C LYS A 138 29.22 18.66 9.79
N MET A 139 29.16 17.76 10.76
CA MET A 139 28.84 16.35 10.50
C MET A 139 27.33 16.16 10.33
N SER A 140 26.51 16.89 11.11
CA SER A 140 25.04 16.92 10.98
C SER A 140 24.61 17.48 9.62
N THR A 141 25.21 18.58 9.15
CA THR A 141 24.86 19.18 7.85
C THR A 141 25.24 18.29 6.66
N VAL A 142 26.36 17.57 6.73
CA VAL A 142 26.79 16.68 5.63
C VAL A 142 25.91 15.42 5.55
N GLU A 143 25.43 14.93 6.68
CA GLU A 143 24.55 13.76 6.76
C GLU A 143 23.10 14.13 6.37
N GLN A 144 22.62 15.32 6.75
CA GLN A 144 21.37 15.90 6.24
C GLN A 144 21.43 16.20 4.74
N ALA A 145 22.51 16.82 4.23
CA ALA A 145 22.65 17.11 2.81
C ALA A 145 22.78 15.84 1.94
N ARG A 146 23.34 14.75 2.48
CA ARG A 146 23.34 13.44 1.82
C ARG A 146 21.97 12.76 1.84
N ALA A 147 21.19 12.93 2.91
CA ALA A 147 19.82 12.43 3.00
C ALA A 147 18.86 13.20 2.06
N GLU A 148 19.06 14.51 1.89
CA GLU A 148 18.27 15.34 0.97
C GLU A 148 18.59 15.08 -0.51
N MET A 149 19.79 14.59 -0.83
CA MET A 149 20.25 14.31 -2.21
C MET A 149 19.91 12.92 -2.74
N SER A 150 19.26 12.06 -1.95
CA SER A 150 18.92 10.70 -2.35
C SER A 150 17.46 10.38 -2.08
N LYS A 151 16.55 11.10 -2.77
CA LYS A 151 15.13 10.71 -2.82
C LYS A 151 15.03 9.25 -3.27
N SER A 152 14.43 8.41 -2.43
CA SER A 152 14.23 7.00 -2.74
C SER A 152 13.31 6.86 -3.97
N LYS A 153 13.43 5.76 -4.71
CA LYS A 153 12.58 5.47 -5.88
C LYS A 153 11.08 5.52 -5.55
N GLU A 154 10.73 5.22 -4.32
CA GLU A 154 9.36 5.28 -3.80
C GLU A 154 8.93 6.71 -3.48
N GLN A 155 9.80 7.51 -2.87
CA GLN A 155 9.54 8.93 -2.63
C GLN A 155 9.34 9.69 -3.95
N LEU A 156 10.13 9.36 -4.98
CA LEU A 156 9.96 9.92 -6.32
C LEU A 156 8.64 9.48 -6.98
N ALA A 157 8.17 8.25 -6.69
CA ALA A 157 6.89 7.77 -7.19
C ALA A 157 5.70 8.42 -6.47
N GLU A 158 5.82 8.66 -5.16
CA GLU A 158 4.85 9.42 -4.37
C GLU A 158 4.81 10.88 -4.79
N ASP A 159 5.96 11.54 -4.92
CA ASP A 159 6.06 12.92 -5.42
C ASP A 159 5.44 13.03 -6.82
N LYS A 160 5.70 12.05 -7.69
CA LYS A 160 5.09 11.98 -9.02
C LYS A 160 3.59 11.77 -8.95
N GLN A 161 3.10 10.90 -8.07
CA GLN A 161 1.68 10.65 -7.90
C GLN A 161 0.95 11.89 -7.38
N ILE A 162 1.50 12.55 -6.37
CA ILE A 162 0.97 13.80 -5.81
C ILE A 162 0.94 14.87 -6.90
N ALA A 163 2.03 15.05 -7.64
CA ALA A 163 2.09 16.01 -8.75
C ALA A 163 1.04 15.70 -9.84
N LEU A 164 0.82 14.43 -10.17
CA LEU A 164 -0.21 14.02 -11.12
C LEU A 164 -1.62 14.28 -10.58
N THR A 165 -1.88 14.06 -9.29
CA THR A 165 -3.19 14.37 -8.69
C THR A 165 -3.52 15.86 -8.73
N TYR A 166 -2.53 16.74 -8.53
CA TYR A 166 -2.76 18.19 -8.66
C TYR A 166 -2.90 18.64 -10.12
N ARG A 167 -2.17 18.01 -11.05
CA ARG A 167 -2.16 18.41 -12.45
C ARG A 167 -3.32 17.84 -13.25
N VAL A 168 -3.77 16.62 -12.91
CA VAL A 168 -4.89 15.93 -13.55
C VAL A 168 -6.14 16.20 -12.74
N LYS A 169 -6.93 17.19 -13.18
CA LYS A 169 -8.25 17.44 -12.58
C LYS A 169 -9.19 16.27 -12.91
N PRO A 170 -9.94 15.74 -11.92
CA PRO A 170 -10.96 14.74 -12.18
C PRO A 170 -12.03 15.28 -13.12
N LEU A 171 -12.38 14.49 -14.15
CA LEU A 171 -13.44 14.86 -15.09
C LEU A 171 -14.79 14.36 -14.56
N ASN A 172 -15.71 15.29 -14.33
CA ASN A 172 -17.07 14.95 -13.95
C ASN A 172 -17.95 14.79 -15.21
N ILE A 173 -17.96 13.58 -15.77
CA ILE A 173 -18.68 13.24 -17.01
C ILE A 173 -19.97 12.44 -16.78
N GLU A 174 -20.27 12.11 -15.52
CA GLU A 174 -21.47 11.33 -15.18
C GLU A 174 -22.73 12.19 -15.31
N GLY A 175 -23.71 11.70 -16.07
CA GLY A 175 -25.00 12.39 -16.28
C GLY A 175 -24.98 13.50 -17.35
N LEU A 176 -23.86 13.71 -18.05
CA LEU A 176 -23.81 14.65 -19.17
C LEU A 176 -24.45 14.04 -20.43
N GLY A 177 -25.25 14.85 -21.14
CA GLY A 177 -25.80 14.49 -22.45
C GLY A 177 -24.73 14.45 -23.54
N SER A 178 -25.04 13.78 -24.66
CA SER A 178 -24.11 13.53 -25.78
C SER A 178 -23.45 14.79 -26.35
N GLU A 179 -24.17 15.89 -26.41
CA GLU A 179 -23.67 17.18 -26.91
C GLU A 179 -22.64 17.82 -25.97
N LYS A 180 -22.92 17.81 -24.65
CA LYS A 180 -21.98 18.31 -23.62
C LYS A 180 -20.73 17.45 -23.50
N LEU A 181 -20.86 16.14 -23.72
CA LEU A 181 -19.69 15.24 -23.75
C LEU A 181 -18.75 15.55 -24.92
N ARG A 182 -19.29 15.92 -26.10
CA ARG A 182 -18.46 16.33 -27.24
C ARG A 182 -17.73 17.64 -26.98
N GLN A 183 -18.40 18.63 -26.40
CA GLN A 183 -17.76 19.90 -26.04
C GLN A 183 -16.63 19.72 -25.03
N ASN A 184 -16.84 18.93 -23.96
CA ASN A 184 -15.77 18.62 -23.01
C ASN A 184 -14.59 17.88 -23.66
N ALA A 185 -14.86 17.03 -24.65
CA ALA A 185 -13.79 16.33 -25.38
C ALA A 185 -12.99 17.30 -26.27
N GLU A 186 -13.64 18.25 -26.93
CA GLU A 186 -12.97 19.30 -27.71
C GLU A 186 -12.15 20.24 -26.81
N GLU A 187 -12.67 20.63 -25.64
CA GLU A 187 -11.95 21.48 -24.67
C GLU A 187 -10.70 20.81 -24.09
N LEU A 188 -10.73 19.48 -23.89
CA LEU A 188 -9.56 18.73 -23.42
C LEU A 188 -8.54 18.45 -24.53
N TRP A 189 -8.96 18.53 -25.79
CA TRP A 189 -8.13 18.25 -26.95
C TRP A 189 -7.46 19.51 -27.52
N GLY A 190 -8.10 20.67 -27.39
CA GLY A 190 -7.58 21.98 -27.79
C GLY A 190 -6.56 22.55 -26.82
#